data_AF-A0A1Z7YQS7-F1
#
_entry.id   AF-A0A1Z7YQS7-F1
#
_cell.length_a   1.000
_cell.length_b   1.000
_cell.length_c   1.000
_cell.angle_alpha   90.00
_cell.angle_beta   90.00
_cell.angle_gamma   90.00
#
_symmetry.space_group_name_H-M   'P 1'
#
loop_
_entity.id
_entity.type
_entity.pdbx_description
1 polymer ?
#
loop_
_entity_poly.entity_id
_entity_poly.type
_entity_poly.pdbx_seq_one_letter_code
_entity_poly.pdbx_strand_id
1 'polypeptide(L)'
;MKLTFLYAAITAGLLTTGCSSTSVADSSVAGGPVAVSNWHNTNDDFAGLKKVTFADDLYLAVSKSGVYNKENVYVMPAGYHWATFEELEERLKEWKGKNGSRALGKYNYHGLGGWDKYAFDGVQRRDFIYANTAKNDRVVYAGISENKITVHKSSWDANYTNNNKVTVKNWAGFVLIKD
;
A
#
# COMPACT_ATOMS: atom_id res chain seq x y z
N MET A 1 19.20 11.24 74.34
CA MET A 1 18.38 10.37 75.22
C MET A 1 17.13 9.96 74.45
N LYS A 2 16.79 8.67 74.49
CA LYS A 2 15.75 7.95 73.73
C LYS A 2 14.34 8.55 73.93
N LEU A 3 13.47 8.52 72.92
CA LEU A 3 12.41 7.49 72.84
C LEU A 3 11.70 7.46 71.47
N THR A 4 11.55 6.25 70.99
CA THR A 4 10.77 5.75 69.85
C THR A 4 9.27 5.87 70.13
N PHE A 5 8.47 6.24 69.13
CA PHE A 5 7.12 5.69 69.01
C PHE A 5 6.81 5.29 67.56
N LEU A 6 6.38 4.04 67.47
CA LEU A 6 5.98 3.27 66.31
C LEU A 6 4.51 3.57 66.05
N TYR A 7 4.14 3.99 64.84
CA TYR A 7 2.77 3.86 64.35
C TYR A 7 2.80 3.24 62.96
N ALA A 8 2.43 1.97 62.92
CA ALA A 8 2.07 1.26 61.72
C ALA A 8 0.68 1.72 61.27
N ALA A 9 0.56 2.12 60.01
CA ALA A 9 -0.70 2.15 59.29
C ALA A 9 -0.42 1.61 57.87
N ILE A 10 -0.78 0.35 57.66
CA ILE A 10 -0.98 -0.27 56.36
C ILE A 10 -2.30 0.29 55.82
N THR A 11 -2.38 0.66 54.53
CA THR A 11 -3.43 0.23 53.58
C THR A 11 -3.32 0.93 52.22
N ALA A 12 -3.30 0.09 51.17
CA ALA A 12 -3.73 0.28 49.76
C ALA A 12 -3.01 1.29 48.84
N GLY A 13 -2.09 0.73 48.02
CA GLY A 13 -2.29 0.56 46.57
C GLY A 13 -2.63 1.78 45.70
N LEU A 14 -1.69 2.16 44.82
CA LEU A 14 -1.98 2.31 43.39
C LEU A 14 -0.67 2.20 42.58
N LEU A 15 -0.51 1.11 41.84
CA LEU A 15 0.49 0.96 40.79
C LEU A 15 0.17 1.94 39.66
N THR A 16 0.99 2.98 39.49
CA THR A 16 1.05 3.71 38.21
C THR A 16 2.29 3.24 37.47
N THR A 17 2.11 2.18 36.68
CA THR A 17 3.10 1.71 35.71
C THR A 17 3.21 2.79 34.63
N GLY A 18 4.29 3.57 34.68
CA GLY A 18 4.71 4.41 33.58
C GLY A 18 5.01 3.54 32.36
N CYS A 19 4.20 3.66 31.31
CA CYS A 19 4.57 3.16 29.99
C CYS A 19 5.70 4.04 29.46
N SER A 20 6.94 3.63 29.72
CA SER A 20 8.08 4.05 28.93
C SER A 20 7.91 3.42 27.55
N SER A 21 7.65 4.25 26.54
CA SER A 21 7.62 3.85 25.14
C SER A 21 9.01 3.43 24.71
N THR A 22 9.32 2.14 24.88
CA THR A 22 10.43 1.49 24.19
C THR A 22 10.12 1.54 22.70
N SER A 23 10.83 2.42 21.99
CA SER A 23 10.97 2.35 20.54
C SER A 23 11.59 1.00 20.19
N VAL A 24 10.76 0.04 19.79
CA VAL A 24 11.26 -1.17 19.13
C VAL A 24 11.72 -0.76 17.75
N ALA A 25 13.03 -0.80 17.55
CA ALA A 25 13.62 -0.83 16.22
C ALA A 25 13.00 -2.02 15.48
N ASP A 26 12.15 -1.73 14.49
CA ASP A 26 11.57 -2.75 13.61
C ASP A 26 12.65 -3.21 12.63
N SER A 27 13.52 -4.07 13.15
CA SER A 27 14.38 -4.91 12.34
C SER A 27 13.50 -6.01 11.75
N SER A 28 13.15 -5.84 10.47
CA SER A 28 12.43 -6.83 9.69
C SER A 28 13.10 -8.21 9.80
N VAL A 29 12.52 -9.08 10.62
CA VAL A 29 12.79 -10.51 10.56
C VAL A 29 12.27 -10.99 9.21
N ALA A 30 13.13 -11.66 8.44
CA ALA A 30 12.71 -12.37 7.24
C ALA A 30 11.57 -13.34 7.61
N GLY A 31 10.36 -13.06 7.12
CA GLY A 31 9.16 -13.87 7.38
C GLY A 31 8.07 -13.25 8.27
N GLY A 32 8.26 -12.04 8.81
CA GLY A 32 7.21 -11.29 9.51
C GLY A 32 6.33 -10.44 8.57
N PRO A 33 5.10 -10.08 8.98
CA PRO A 33 4.27 -9.16 8.19
C PRO A 33 4.90 -7.76 8.11
N VAL A 34 4.94 -7.18 6.92
CA VAL A 34 5.41 -5.81 6.67
C VAL A 34 4.29 -4.84 6.99
N ALA A 35 4.43 -4.11 8.09
CA ALA A 35 3.47 -3.11 8.52
C ALA A 35 3.25 -2.00 7.47
N VAL A 36 2.06 -1.39 7.45
CA VAL A 36 1.68 -0.31 6.51
C VAL A 36 2.69 0.83 6.52
N SER A 37 3.11 1.26 7.71
CA SER A 37 4.10 2.33 7.91
C SER A 37 5.45 2.04 7.25
N ASN A 38 5.78 0.78 6.98
CA ASN A 38 7.08 0.38 6.46
C ASN A 38 7.10 0.34 4.93
N TRP A 39 5.93 0.25 4.27
CA TRP A 39 5.87 0.14 2.81
C TRP A 39 5.05 1.24 2.13
N HIS A 40 4.05 1.84 2.77
CA HIS A 40 3.12 2.80 2.15
C HIS A 40 3.67 4.23 2.24
N ASN A 41 3.83 4.89 1.09
CA ASN A 41 4.29 6.27 1.01
C ASN A 41 3.10 7.23 0.91
N THR A 42 2.95 8.11 1.89
CA THR A 42 1.84 9.05 2.00
C THR A 42 2.22 10.49 1.64
N ASN A 43 3.39 10.72 1.06
CA ASN A 43 3.97 12.06 0.88
C ASN A 43 3.57 12.74 -0.46
N ASP A 44 2.48 12.31 -1.10
CA ASP A 44 1.92 12.96 -2.28
C ASP A 44 0.67 13.79 -1.94
N ASP A 45 0.16 14.53 -2.92
CA ASP A 45 -1.07 15.33 -2.76
C ASP A 45 -2.33 14.47 -2.52
N PHE A 46 -2.23 13.15 -2.65
CA PHE A 46 -3.30 12.17 -2.43
C PHE A 46 -3.10 11.36 -1.14
N ALA A 47 -2.17 11.76 -0.27
CA ALA A 47 -1.79 11.01 0.93
C ALA A 47 -1.44 9.53 0.64
N GLY A 48 -0.87 9.26 -0.53
CA GLY A 48 -0.47 7.94 -1.01
C GLY A 48 -1.62 7.04 -1.45
N LEU A 49 -2.86 7.54 -1.50
CA LEU A 49 -4.07 6.78 -1.82
C LEU A 49 -4.92 7.54 -2.84
N LYS A 50 -4.57 7.38 -4.11
CA LYS A 50 -5.36 7.97 -5.19
C LYS A 50 -6.51 7.08 -5.61
N LYS A 51 -7.73 7.62 -5.54
CA LYS A 51 -8.93 7.00 -6.11
C LYS A 51 -8.84 6.92 -7.64
N VAL A 52 -9.26 5.81 -8.22
CA VAL A 52 -9.47 5.73 -9.68
C VAL A 52 -10.75 6.47 -10.08
N THR A 53 -10.90 6.84 -11.35
CA THR A 53 -12.05 7.68 -11.75
C THR A 53 -13.35 6.91 -12.01
N PHE A 54 -13.27 5.59 -12.21
CA PHE A 54 -14.40 4.76 -12.63
C PHE A 54 -15.04 3.93 -11.51
N ALA A 55 -14.50 4.00 -10.31
CA ALA A 55 -14.98 3.26 -9.15
C ALA A 55 -14.75 4.07 -7.86
N ASP A 56 -15.73 4.06 -6.97
CA ASP A 56 -15.69 4.87 -5.74
C ASP A 56 -14.91 4.22 -4.59
N ASP A 57 -14.66 2.93 -4.70
CA ASP A 57 -14.04 2.07 -3.70
C ASP A 57 -12.65 1.58 -4.11
N LEU A 58 -12.16 1.89 -5.31
CA LEU A 58 -10.90 1.38 -5.84
C LEU A 58 -9.80 2.45 -5.80
N TYR A 59 -8.64 2.09 -5.25
CA TYR A 59 -7.54 3.01 -4.95
C TYR A 59 -6.19 2.44 -5.38
N LEU A 60 -5.24 3.35 -5.67
CA LEU A 60 -3.85 3.03 -5.96
C LEU A 60 -2.98 3.52 -4.80
N ALA A 61 -2.43 2.57 -4.03
CA ALA A 61 -1.62 2.84 -2.85
C ALA A 61 -0.13 2.86 -3.20
N VAL A 62 0.59 3.94 -2.88
CA VAL A 62 1.98 4.17 -3.32
C VAL A 62 3.01 3.48 -2.42
N SER A 63 4.03 2.87 -3.00
CA SER A 63 5.14 2.25 -2.24
C SER A 63 6.18 3.28 -1.79
N LYS A 64 6.93 2.99 -0.71
CA LYS A 64 8.12 3.76 -0.32
C LYS A 64 9.33 3.40 -1.16
N SER A 65 9.64 2.11 -1.28
CA SER A 65 10.95 1.64 -1.77
C SER A 65 11.06 1.55 -3.29
N GLY A 66 9.96 1.46 -4.04
CA GLY A 66 10.01 1.07 -5.45
C GLY A 66 10.39 -0.40 -5.68
N VAL A 67 10.51 -1.21 -4.61
CA VAL A 67 10.95 -2.62 -4.66
C VAL A 67 9.95 -3.50 -3.93
N TYR A 68 9.36 -4.44 -4.67
CA TYR A 68 8.47 -5.47 -4.14
C TYR A 68 9.27 -6.73 -3.83
N ASN A 69 9.00 -7.35 -2.68
CA ASN A 69 9.54 -8.67 -2.33
C ASN A 69 8.37 -9.66 -2.21
N LYS A 70 8.40 -10.71 -3.02
CA LYS A 70 7.33 -11.72 -3.09
C LYS A 70 7.22 -12.61 -1.85
N GLU A 71 8.26 -12.70 -1.04
CA GLU A 71 8.26 -13.49 0.20
C GLU A 71 7.66 -12.71 1.38
N ASN A 72 7.48 -11.40 1.23
CA ASN A 72 6.91 -10.57 2.29
C ASN A 72 5.38 -10.67 2.30
N VAL A 73 4.81 -10.72 3.51
CA VAL A 73 3.37 -10.55 3.74
C VAL A 73 3.10 -9.10 4.06
N TYR A 74 2.50 -8.34 3.14
CA TYR A 74 2.24 -6.91 3.35
C TYR A 74 0.88 -6.71 4.03
N VAL A 75 0.87 -5.92 5.11
CA VAL A 75 -0.38 -5.50 5.76
C VAL A 75 -0.99 -4.35 4.96
N MET A 76 -2.26 -4.47 4.59
CA MET A 76 -3.00 -3.39 3.90
C MET A 76 -3.47 -2.31 4.88
N PRO A 77 -3.67 -1.06 4.44
CA PRO A 77 -4.26 -0.01 5.29
C PRO A 77 -5.61 -0.45 5.85
N ALA A 78 -5.95 0.01 7.05
CA ALA A 78 -7.21 -0.38 7.69
C ALA A 78 -8.43 0.01 6.84
N GLY A 79 -9.38 -0.94 6.69
CA GLY A 79 -10.55 -0.77 5.83
C GLY A 79 -10.28 -0.96 4.34
N TYR A 80 -9.15 -1.58 3.99
CA TYR A 80 -8.81 -1.94 2.62
C TYR A 80 -8.32 -3.39 2.55
N HIS A 81 -8.62 -4.04 1.43
CA HIS A 81 -7.99 -5.29 1.04
C HIS A 81 -7.22 -5.14 -0.27
N TRP A 82 -6.30 -6.07 -0.51
CA TRP A 82 -5.51 -6.11 -1.74
C TRP A 82 -6.36 -6.67 -2.88
N ALA A 83 -6.67 -5.81 -3.85
CA ALA A 83 -7.55 -6.15 -4.96
C ALA A 83 -6.92 -7.21 -5.87
N THR A 84 -7.76 -8.12 -6.34
CA THR A 84 -7.50 -8.97 -7.49
C THR A 84 -7.74 -8.21 -8.80
N PHE A 85 -7.21 -8.75 -9.88
CA PHE A 85 -7.46 -8.23 -11.21
C PHE A 85 -8.97 -8.26 -11.57
N GLU A 86 -9.65 -9.34 -11.24
CA GLU A 86 -11.04 -9.59 -11.58
C GLU A 86 -11.99 -8.59 -10.89
N GLU A 87 -11.71 -8.22 -9.64
CA GLU A 87 -12.49 -7.22 -8.92
C GLU A 87 -12.40 -5.81 -9.55
N LEU A 88 -11.25 -5.47 -10.13
CA LEU A 88 -11.13 -4.25 -10.92
C LEU A 88 -11.88 -4.37 -12.24
N GLU A 89 -11.78 -5.53 -12.92
CA GLU A 89 -12.44 -5.76 -14.20
C GLU A 89 -13.96 -5.66 -14.10
N GLU A 90 -14.55 -6.18 -13.02
CA GLU A 90 -15.98 -6.07 -12.73
C GLU A 90 -16.45 -4.61 -12.70
N ARG A 91 -15.78 -3.77 -11.89
CA ARG A 91 -16.09 -2.34 -11.77
C ARG A 91 -15.91 -1.60 -13.08
N LEU A 92 -14.84 -1.91 -13.81
CA LEU A 92 -14.58 -1.30 -15.10
C LEU A 92 -15.65 -1.66 -16.14
N LYS A 93 -16.10 -2.93 -16.15
CA LYS A 93 -17.15 -3.40 -17.05
C LYS A 93 -18.48 -2.72 -16.75
N GLU A 94 -18.86 -2.62 -15.48
CA GLU A 94 -20.08 -1.91 -15.07
C GLU A 94 -20.04 -0.45 -15.50
N TRP A 95 -18.95 0.25 -15.20
CA TRP A 95 -18.79 1.66 -15.54
C TRP A 95 -18.86 1.90 -17.05
N LYS A 96 -18.19 1.05 -17.85
CA LYS A 96 -18.25 1.13 -19.33
C LYS A 96 -19.65 0.87 -19.87
N GLY A 97 -20.43 -0.01 -19.25
CA GLY A 97 -21.83 -0.25 -19.63
C GLY A 97 -22.70 1.00 -19.48
N LYS A 98 -22.41 1.84 -18.48
CA LYS A 98 -23.16 3.08 -18.19
C LYS A 98 -22.64 4.31 -18.95
N ASN A 99 -21.33 4.43 -19.12
CA ASN A 99 -20.66 5.66 -19.57
C ASN A 99 -20.01 5.55 -20.97
N GLY A 100 -19.95 4.34 -21.53
CA GLY A 100 -19.18 4.05 -22.73
C GLY A 100 -17.67 3.96 -22.48
N SER A 101 -16.92 3.53 -23.49
CA SER A 101 -15.47 3.25 -23.37
C SER A 101 -14.55 4.46 -23.53
N ARG A 102 -15.08 5.60 -24.01
CA ARG A 102 -14.28 6.79 -24.36
C ARG A 102 -14.21 7.84 -23.25
N ALA A 103 -15.01 7.70 -22.19
CA ALA A 103 -15.17 8.73 -21.16
C ALA A 103 -14.07 8.73 -20.09
N LEU A 104 -13.11 7.80 -20.16
CA LEU A 104 -11.89 7.87 -19.35
C LEU A 104 -10.89 8.84 -19.99
N GLY A 105 -9.94 9.36 -19.24
CA GLY A 105 -8.97 10.30 -19.83
C GLY A 105 -7.94 10.88 -18.88
N LYS A 106 -8.11 10.68 -17.57
CA LYS A 106 -7.15 11.10 -16.57
C LYS A 106 -6.01 10.09 -16.47
N TYR A 107 -4.82 10.57 -16.14
CA TYR A 107 -3.69 9.73 -15.77
C TYR A 107 -3.90 9.16 -14.37
N ASN A 108 -3.27 8.00 -14.11
CA ASN A 108 -3.20 7.45 -12.77
C ASN A 108 -2.38 8.39 -11.87
N TYR A 109 -1.06 8.45 -12.01
CA TYR A 109 -0.22 9.38 -11.23
C TYR A 109 0.64 10.30 -12.08
N HIS A 110 0.93 9.98 -13.34
CA HIS A 110 1.81 10.81 -14.17
C HIS A 110 1.35 12.27 -14.25
N GLY A 111 2.22 13.18 -13.78
CA GLY A 111 1.99 14.62 -13.76
C GLY A 111 1.03 15.09 -12.65
N LEU A 112 0.73 14.23 -11.67
CA LEU A 112 -0.21 14.48 -10.57
C LEU A 112 0.46 14.15 -9.23
N GLY A 113 0.09 14.82 -8.14
CA GLY A 113 0.54 14.42 -6.80
C GLY A 113 2.05 14.47 -6.60
N GLY A 114 2.74 15.41 -7.25
CA GLY A 114 4.22 15.47 -7.20
C GLY A 114 4.95 14.40 -8.01
N TRP A 115 4.26 13.60 -8.83
CA TRP A 115 4.90 12.64 -9.72
C TRP A 115 5.38 13.27 -11.03
N ASP A 116 6.63 13.00 -11.40
CA ASP A 116 7.15 13.23 -12.75
C ASP A 116 7.27 11.90 -13.49
N LYS A 117 6.36 11.67 -14.44
CA LYS A 117 6.21 10.39 -15.17
C LYS A 117 6.05 9.19 -14.23
N TYR A 118 7.14 8.44 -14.03
CA TYR A 118 7.22 7.24 -13.19
C TYR A 118 8.07 7.51 -11.94
N ALA A 119 8.52 8.73 -11.71
CA ALA A 119 9.33 9.10 -10.57
C ALA A 119 8.49 9.87 -9.56
N PHE A 120 8.64 9.51 -8.29
CA PHE A 120 8.06 10.21 -7.16
C PHE A 120 9.05 10.14 -6.01
N ASP A 121 9.31 11.25 -5.31
CA ASP A 121 10.25 11.28 -4.18
C ASP A 121 11.62 10.64 -4.52
N GLY A 122 12.15 10.94 -5.71
CA GLY A 122 13.43 10.39 -6.22
C GLY A 122 13.44 8.89 -6.56
N VAL A 123 12.33 8.17 -6.41
CA VAL A 123 12.24 6.71 -6.61
C VAL A 123 11.37 6.39 -7.82
N GLN A 124 11.86 5.46 -8.66
CA GLN A 124 11.14 5.00 -9.84
C GLN A 124 10.07 3.95 -9.47
N ARG A 125 8.85 4.18 -9.95
CA ARG A 125 7.62 3.47 -9.66
C ARG A 125 6.75 3.40 -10.91
N ARG A 126 6.49 2.20 -11.38
CA ARG A 126 5.73 1.96 -12.61
C ARG A 126 4.49 1.14 -12.34
N ASP A 127 4.63 0.03 -11.64
CA ASP A 127 3.62 -1.02 -11.59
C ASP A 127 2.92 -1.09 -10.23
N PHE A 128 1.63 -0.74 -10.20
CA PHE A 128 0.74 -1.09 -9.10
C PHE A 128 0.22 -2.51 -9.34
N ILE A 129 0.34 -3.37 -8.34
CA ILE A 129 0.11 -4.81 -8.52
C ILE A 129 -1.18 -5.26 -7.83
N TYR A 130 -1.79 -6.30 -8.39
CA TYR A 130 -2.92 -7.03 -7.83
C TYR A 130 -2.43 -8.21 -6.99
N ALA A 131 -3.31 -8.71 -6.12
CA ALA A 131 -3.04 -9.90 -5.30
C ALA A 131 -2.67 -11.13 -6.14
N ASN A 132 -3.13 -11.18 -7.40
CA ASN A 132 -2.89 -12.26 -8.33
C ASN A 132 -1.99 -11.90 -9.53
N THR A 133 -1.24 -10.78 -9.47
CA THR A 133 -0.27 -10.40 -10.51
C THR A 133 0.74 -11.51 -10.80
N ALA A 134 1.21 -12.25 -9.78
CA ALA A 134 2.13 -13.37 -9.98
C ALA A 134 1.56 -14.52 -10.83
N LYS A 135 0.22 -14.59 -10.97
CA LYS A 135 -0.48 -15.63 -11.75
C LYS A 135 -0.86 -15.16 -13.16
N ASN A 136 -1.28 -13.90 -13.30
CA ASN A 136 -1.87 -13.38 -14.54
C ASN A 136 -1.05 -12.28 -15.22
N ASP A 137 0.08 -11.89 -14.62
CA ASP A 137 0.99 -10.83 -15.09
C ASP A 137 0.32 -9.44 -15.24
N ARG A 138 -0.88 -9.24 -14.69
CA ARG A 138 -1.61 -7.97 -14.81
C ARG A 138 -1.11 -6.96 -13.80
N VAL A 139 -0.93 -5.70 -14.21
CA VAL A 139 -0.53 -4.57 -13.33
C VAL A 139 -1.11 -3.24 -13.82
N VAL A 140 -1.38 -2.29 -12.93
CA VAL A 140 -1.74 -0.91 -13.27
C VAL A 140 -0.52 -0.01 -13.41
N TYR A 141 -0.39 0.68 -14.54
CA TYR A 141 0.74 1.58 -14.78
C TYR A 141 0.47 2.97 -14.22
N ALA A 142 1.42 3.52 -13.46
CA ALA A 142 1.35 4.89 -12.94
C ALA A 142 1.21 5.96 -14.05
N GLY A 143 1.80 5.70 -15.22
CA GLY A 143 1.90 6.67 -16.32
C GLY A 143 0.90 6.53 -17.46
N ILE A 144 -0.05 5.59 -17.36
CA ILE A 144 -1.05 5.37 -18.41
C ILE A 144 -2.33 6.14 -18.10
N SER A 145 -2.95 6.70 -19.14
CA SER A 145 -4.28 7.30 -19.05
C SER A 145 -5.34 6.21 -18.97
N GLU A 146 -6.35 6.39 -18.12
CA GLU A 146 -7.35 5.37 -17.84
C GLU A 146 -8.15 4.95 -19.11
N ASN A 147 -8.19 5.78 -20.17
CA ASN A 147 -8.84 5.45 -21.44
C ASN A 147 -8.05 4.63 -22.43
N LYS A 148 -6.73 4.48 -22.28
CA LYS A 148 -5.90 3.81 -23.30
C LYS A 148 -6.05 2.29 -23.32
N ILE A 149 -7.20 1.81 -22.86
CA ILE A 149 -7.62 0.43 -22.84
C ILE A 149 -6.56 -0.36 -22.11
N THR A 150 -6.60 -0.12 -20.81
CA THR A 150 -6.79 -1.12 -19.78
C THR A 150 -6.01 -0.62 -18.59
N VAL A 151 -6.70 -0.33 -17.50
CA VAL A 151 -6.09 0.12 -16.25
C VAL A 151 -5.02 -0.88 -15.83
N HIS A 152 -5.06 -2.11 -16.34
CA HIS A 152 -4.02 -3.12 -16.33
C HIS A 152 -3.35 -3.42 -17.68
N LYS A 153 -2.05 -3.71 -17.70
CA LYS A 153 -1.37 -4.41 -18.81
C LYS A 153 -0.65 -5.63 -18.29
N SER A 154 -0.23 -6.53 -19.19
CA SER A 154 0.89 -7.43 -18.89
C SER A 154 2.08 -6.59 -18.44
N SER A 155 2.70 -6.98 -17.32
CA SER A 155 3.90 -6.30 -16.87
C SER A 155 4.99 -6.47 -17.93
N TRP A 156 5.80 -5.43 -18.12
CA TRP A 156 7.05 -5.61 -18.86
C TRP A 156 8.12 -6.28 -18.01
N ASP A 157 7.88 -6.46 -16.72
CA ASP A 157 8.78 -7.14 -15.80
C ASP A 157 8.35 -8.59 -15.59
N ALA A 158 9.00 -9.50 -16.32
CA ALA A 158 8.80 -10.94 -16.19
C ALA A 158 9.16 -11.49 -14.80
N ASN A 159 9.80 -10.69 -13.91
CA ASN A 159 10.12 -11.13 -12.56
C ASN A 159 8.87 -11.32 -11.69
N TYR A 160 7.73 -10.72 -12.04
CA TYR A 160 6.48 -10.95 -11.32
C TYR A 160 6.03 -12.41 -11.39
N THR A 161 6.13 -13.04 -12.55
CA THR A 161 5.76 -14.45 -12.78
C THR A 161 6.92 -15.44 -12.62
N ASN A 162 8.17 -14.95 -12.54
CA ASN A 162 9.35 -15.79 -12.34
C ASN A 162 9.56 -16.14 -10.86
N ASN A 163 9.25 -17.38 -10.46
CA ASN A 163 9.39 -17.86 -9.08
C ASN A 163 10.84 -17.83 -8.54
N ASN A 164 11.85 -17.81 -9.40
CA ASN A 164 13.26 -17.73 -8.98
C ASN A 164 13.73 -16.31 -8.66
N LYS A 165 12.87 -15.30 -8.89
CA LYS A 165 13.19 -13.88 -8.69
C LYS A 165 12.34 -13.35 -7.56
N VAL A 166 12.91 -13.29 -6.35
CA VAL A 166 12.17 -12.88 -5.14
C VAL A 166 11.80 -11.39 -5.18
N THR A 167 12.67 -10.54 -5.72
CA THR A 167 12.48 -9.09 -5.76
C THR A 167 12.15 -8.57 -7.15
N VAL A 168 11.26 -7.57 -7.20
CA VAL A 168 10.84 -6.88 -8.42
C VAL A 168 11.03 -5.38 -8.25
N LYS A 169 11.67 -4.73 -9.23
CA LYS A 169 11.95 -3.28 -9.22
C LYS A 169 10.81 -2.48 -9.85
N ASN A 170 10.83 -1.17 -9.66
CA ASN A 170 9.82 -0.24 -10.19
C ASN A 170 8.40 -0.54 -9.70
N TRP A 171 8.29 -1.14 -8.52
CA TRP A 171 7.02 -1.42 -7.88
C TRP A 171 6.38 -0.12 -7.39
N ALA A 172 5.29 0.31 -8.03
CA ALA A 172 4.59 1.53 -7.64
C ALA A 172 3.74 1.36 -6.39
N GLY A 173 3.30 0.14 -6.09
CA GLY A 173 2.51 -0.16 -4.90
C GLY A 173 1.38 -1.15 -5.17
N PHE A 174 0.27 -1.05 -4.44
CA PHE A 174 -0.83 -2.00 -4.53
C PHE A 174 -2.09 -1.36 -5.11
N VAL A 175 -2.89 -2.16 -5.80
CA VAL A 175 -4.28 -1.83 -6.10
C VAL A 175 -5.14 -2.29 -4.93
N LEU A 176 -5.91 -1.40 -4.34
CA LEU A 176 -6.71 -1.66 -3.14
C LEU A 176 -8.19 -1.42 -3.41
N ILE A 177 -9.03 -2.16 -2.71
CA ILE A 177 -10.47 -1.88 -2.59
C ILE A 177 -10.76 -1.52 -1.14
N LYS A 178 -11.60 -0.51 -0.95
CA LYS A 178 -12.11 -0.07 0.34
C LYS A 178 -13.33 -0.90 0.73
N ASP A 179 -13.32 -1.44 1.95
CA ASP A 179 -14.40 -2.24 2.54
C ASP A 179 -15.56 -1.39 3.08
#